data_AF-A0A1V4Y275-F1
#
_entry.id   AF-A0A1V4Y275-F1
#
_cell.length_a   1.000
_cell.length_b   1.000
_cell.length_c   1.000
_cell.angle_alpha   90.00
_cell.angle_beta   90.00
_cell.angle_gamma   90.00
#
_symmetry.space_group_name_H-M   'P 1'
#
loop_
_entity.id
_entity.type
_entity.pdbx_description
1 polymer ?
#
loop_
_entity_poly.entity_id
_entity_poly.type
_entity_poly.pdbx_seq_one_letter_code
_entity_poly.pdbx_strand_id
1 'polypeptide(L)'
;MMRRKRSLLTVCFIAMAILLLPGTAAMAYQVQLSDGVGTDGGGMFGVWNASVVPHTFLFNTFCLERNEYINFSKHYDFTIDTWAIQGGVGGGSPDPLDPDTAFLYYKFRTNPLSLGMDVTKSFDVTAFQYAIWYLEDELTPDAETSIPLFYRAKAKSYLDLAYADNSQDIGVVRVLNLTYKDATGKIIDAQSMLTLVPEPSILILLGLGMFGVGIASRKMKK
;
A
#
# COMPACT_ATOMS: atom_id res chain seq x y z
N MET A 1 9.03 57.12 -1.55
CA MET A 1 8.41 56.36 -2.66
C MET A 1 8.53 54.86 -2.37
N MET A 2 7.46 54.23 -1.88
CA MET A 2 7.43 52.83 -1.40
C MET A 2 7.50 51.83 -2.56
N ARG A 3 8.54 50.99 -2.62
CA ARG A 3 8.65 49.89 -3.59
C ARG A 3 7.71 48.74 -3.19
N ARG A 4 6.77 48.41 -4.09
CA ARG A 4 5.82 47.29 -4.01
C ARG A 4 6.56 45.95 -3.85
N LYS A 5 6.55 45.37 -2.64
CA LYS A 5 7.04 44.00 -2.32
C LYS A 5 5.91 42.95 -2.23
N ARG A 6 4.78 43.16 -2.93
CA ARG A 6 3.58 42.32 -2.75
C ARG A 6 3.43 41.17 -3.77
N SER A 7 4.31 41.04 -4.77
CA SER A 7 4.08 40.11 -5.89
C SER A 7 4.73 38.72 -5.76
N LEU A 8 5.77 38.53 -4.94
CA LEU A 8 6.45 37.22 -4.85
C LEU A 8 5.79 36.24 -3.88
N LEU A 9 5.14 36.73 -2.82
CA LEU A 9 4.57 35.87 -1.78
C LEU A 9 3.37 35.06 -2.30
N THR A 10 2.54 35.66 -3.15
CA THR A 10 1.32 35.05 -3.69
C THR A 10 1.63 33.95 -4.72
N VAL A 11 2.73 34.06 -5.46
CA VAL A 11 3.15 33.07 -6.46
C VAL A 11 3.65 31.78 -5.79
N CYS A 12 4.33 31.87 -4.64
CA CYS A 12 4.77 30.70 -3.89
C CYS A 12 3.61 29.90 -3.26
N PHE A 13 2.53 30.56 -2.80
CA PHE A 13 1.37 29.87 -2.24
C PHE A 13 0.58 29.10 -3.31
N ILE A 14 0.47 29.63 -4.53
CA ILE A 14 -0.23 28.94 -5.63
C ILE A 14 0.59 27.74 -6.14
N ALA A 15 1.91 27.85 -6.21
CA ALA A 15 2.77 26.72 -6.58
C ALA A 15 2.76 25.59 -5.54
N MET A 16 2.64 25.91 -4.25
CA MET A 16 2.56 24.92 -3.17
C MET A 16 1.19 24.22 -3.10
N ALA A 17 0.11 24.89 -3.48
CA ALA A 17 -1.24 24.31 -3.54
C ALA A 17 -1.41 23.29 -4.68
N ILE A 18 -0.67 23.44 -5.79
CA ILE A 18 -0.72 22.51 -6.93
C ILE A 18 0.04 21.20 -6.64
N LEU A 19 1.01 21.22 -5.71
CA LEU A 19 1.80 20.06 -5.29
C LEU A 19 1.13 19.20 -4.20
N LEU A 20 -0.02 19.64 -3.66
CA LEU A 20 -0.76 18.95 -2.59
C LEU A 20 -2.00 18.19 -3.11
N LEU A 21 -2.19 18.11 -4.42
CA LEU A 21 -3.19 17.20 -4.97
C LEU A 21 -2.69 15.76 -4.74
N PRO A 22 -3.46 14.88 -4.07
CA PRO A 22 -3.16 13.46 -4.01
C PRO A 22 -3.32 12.88 -5.43
N GLY A 23 -2.28 13.03 -6.24
CA GLY A 23 -2.20 12.44 -7.56
C GLY A 23 -1.64 11.02 -7.44
N THR A 24 -2.30 10.08 -8.09
CA THR A 24 -1.83 8.71 -8.29
C THR A 24 -0.48 8.80 -9.03
N ALA A 25 0.63 8.45 -8.36
CA ALA A 25 1.94 8.48 -8.99
C ALA A 25 2.09 7.23 -9.87
N ALA A 26 1.98 7.40 -11.19
CA ALA A 26 2.36 6.36 -12.14
C ALA A 26 3.88 6.20 -12.10
N MET A 27 4.35 4.99 -11.79
CA MET A 27 5.79 4.71 -11.70
C MET A 27 6.35 4.36 -13.08
N ALA A 28 7.58 4.78 -13.35
CA ALA A 28 8.22 4.62 -14.66
C ALA A 28 8.79 3.21 -14.93
N TYR A 29 8.64 2.28 -14.00
CA TYR A 29 9.13 0.89 -14.12
C TYR A 29 7.98 -0.09 -13.90
N GLN A 30 8.15 -1.32 -14.39
CA GLN A 30 7.17 -2.38 -14.28
C GLN A 30 7.53 -3.37 -13.18
N VAL A 31 6.51 -3.96 -12.57
CA VAL A 31 6.67 -5.04 -11.60
C VAL A 31 6.23 -6.38 -12.17
N GLN A 32 6.85 -7.44 -11.68
CA GLN A 32 6.38 -8.81 -11.88
C GLN A 32 6.14 -9.44 -10.52
N LEU A 33 5.12 -10.28 -10.45
CA LEU A 33 4.76 -11.00 -9.23
C LEU A 33 5.27 -12.42 -9.33
N SER A 34 5.66 -12.99 -8.19
CA SER A 34 5.94 -14.41 -8.02
C SER A 34 5.06 -14.99 -6.92
N ASP A 35 4.74 -16.26 -7.06
CA ASP A 35 4.12 -17.02 -5.97
C ASP A 35 5.09 -17.15 -4.78
N GLY A 36 4.53 -17.36 -3.59
CA GLY A 36 5.29 -17.48 -2.35
C GLY A 36 4.64 -18.47 -1.39
N VAL A 37 4.67 -18.14 -0.09
CA VAL A 37 4.13 -19.03 0.95
C VAL A 37 2.63 -18.79 1.07
N GLY A 38 1.82 -19.85 1.09
CA GLY A 38 0.37 -19.75 1.20
C GLY A 38 -0.35 -20.84 0.42
N THR A 39 -1.68 -20.90 0.52
CA THR A 39 -2.56 -21.81 -0.22
C THR A 39 -3.91 -21.14 -0.50
N ASP A 40 -4.85 -21.89 -1.08
CA ASP A 40 -6.26 -21.50 -1.26
C ASP A 40 -6.47 -20.32 -2.21
N GLY A 41 -5.54 -20.10 -3.14
CA GLY A 41 -5.64 -19.02 -4.12
C GLY A 41 -5.21 -17.66 -3.57
N GLY A 42 -4.62 -17.62 -2.37
CA GLY A 42 -3.99 -16.43 -1.81
C GLY A 42 -2.71 -16.76 -1.05
N GLY A 43 -2.20 -15.79 -0.30
CA GLY A 43 -0.96 -15.92 0.46
C GLY A 43 0.01 -14.79 0.19
N MET A 44 1.28 -15.06 0.49
CA MET A 44 2.34 -14.08 0.34
C MET A 44 2.92 -14.15 -1.07
N PHE A 45 2.94 -13.00 -1.76
CA PHE A 45 3.49 -12.85 -3.11
C PHE A 45 4.78 -12.03 -3.07
N GLY A 46 5.74 -12.38 -3.91
CA GLY A 46 6.96 -11.60 -4.11
C GLY A 46 6.76 -10.56 -5.21
N VAL A 47 7.12 -9.30 -4.96
CA VAL A 47 7.14 -8.22 -5.95
C VAL A 47 8.56 -8.01 -6.43
N TRP A 48 8.75 -7.99 -7.75
CA TRP A 48 10.05 -7.87 -8.41
C TRP A 48 10.06 -6.69 -9.37
N ASN A 49 11.18 -5.98 -9.45
CA ASN A 49 11.40 -5.00 -10.51
C ASN A 49 11.71 -5.74 -11.82
N ALA A 50 10.78 -5.68 -12.76
CA ALA A 50 10.86 -6.34 -14.05
C ALA A 50 11.51 -5.47 -15.15
N SER A 51 11.92 -4.25 -14.82
CA SER A 51 12.59 -3.33 -15.76
C SER A 51 14.12 -3.49 -15.78
N VAL A 52 14.68 -4.39 -14.97
CA VAL A 52 16.12 -4.67 -14.88
C VAL A 52 16.38 -6.16 -15.05
N VAL A 53 17.50 -6.55 -15.67
CA VAL A 53 17.90 -7.95 -15.84
C VAL A 53 19.24 -8.21 -15.15
N PRO A 54 19.33 -9.15 -14.19
CA PRO A 54 18.24 -9.98 -13.67
C PRO A 54 17.20 -9.16 -12.87
N HIS A 55 15.95 -9.64 -12.83
CA HIS A 55 14.89 -9.02 -12.02
C HIS A 55 15.34 -8.93 -10.56
N THR A 56 15.02 -7.83 -9.89
CA THR A 56 15.42 -7.63 -8.49
C THR A 56 14.22 -7.72 -7.56
N PHE A 57 14.36 -8.50 -6.49
CA PHE A 57 13.32 -8.60 -5.46
C PHE A 57 13.15 -7.26 -4.76
N LEU A 58 11.90 -6.83 -4.57
CA LEU A 58 11.56 -5.59 -3.89
C LEU A 58 11.01 -5.87 -2.49
N PHE A 59 9.89 -6.58 -2.40
CA PHE A 59 9.22 -6.88 -1.13
C PHE A 59 8.17 -7.99 -1.28
N ASN A 60 7.68 -8.49 -0.15
CA ASN A 60 6.55 -9.41 -0.08
C ASN A 60 5.23 -8.65 0.15
N THR A 61 4.14 -9.15 -0.43
CA THR A 61 2.80 -8.55 -0.37
C THR A 61 1.69 -9.60 -0.28
N PHE A 62 0.44 -9.14 -0.18
CA PHE A 62 -0.79 -9.91 -0.13
C PHE A 62 -1.83 -9.27 -1.07
N CYS A 63 -2.73 -10.10 -1.58
CA CYS A 63 -3.88 -9.65 -2.35
C CYS A 63 -4.85 -8.89 -1.44
N LEU A 64 -5.48 -7.85 -1.98
CA LEU A 64 -6.53 -7.13 -1.28
C LEU A 64 -7.91 -7.74 -1.60
N GLU A 65 -8.14 -8.11 -2.86
CA GLU A 65 -9.43 -8.59 -3.36
C GLU A 65 -9.40 -10.12 -3.53
N ARG A 66 -10.49 -10.85 -3.34
CA ARG A 66 -10.49 -12.32 -3.39
C ARG A 66 -10.81 -12.89 -4.77
N ASN A 67 -11.64 -12.18 -5.54
CA ASN A 67 -12.10 -12.59 -6.88
C ASN A 67 -11.25 -12.00 -8.02
N GLU A 68 -10.18 -11.28 -7.69
CA GLU A 68 -9.20 -10.78 -8.65
C GLU A 68 -7.95 -11.66 -8.71
N TYR A 69 -7.29 -11.68 -9.87
CA TYR A 69 -6.16 -12.57 -10.10
C TYR A 69 -4.98 -11.87 -10.74
N ILE A 70 -3.79 -12.31 -10.36
CA ILE A 70 -2.55 -12.03 -11.07
C ILE A 70 -2.17 -13.20 -11.98
N ASN A 71 -1.44 -12.88 -13.02
CA ASN A 71 -0.70 -13.80 -13.86
C ASN A 71 0.82 -13.57 -13.68
N PHE A 72 1.53 -14.59 -13.20
CA PHE A 72 2.97 -14.51 -12.92
C PHE A 72 3.85 -14.32 -14.15
N SER A 73 3.33 -14.59 -15.35
CA SER A 73 4.06 -14.37 -16.61
C SER A 73 3.88 -12.96 -17.19
N LYS A 74 3.13 -12.07 -16.52
CA LYS A 74 2.90 -10.69 -16.96
C LYS A 74 3.81 -9.71 -16.22
N HIS A 75 4.14 -8.63 -16.91
CA HIS A 75 4.69 -7.42 -16.31
C HIS A 75 3.55 -6.42 -16.16
N TYR A 76 3.52 -5.74 -15.03
CA TYR A 76 2.45 -4.81 -14.67
C TYR A 76 2.99 -3.40 -14.59
N ASP A 77 2.27 -2.48 -15.21
CA ASP A 77 2.30 -1.07 -14.85
C ASP A 77 1.49 -0.93 -13.55
N PHE A 78 1.79 0.09 -12.74
CA PHE A 78 1.11 0.26 -11.46
C PHE A 78 0.98 1.71 -11.01
N THR A 79 -0.05 1.94 -10.20
CA THR A 79 -0.22 3.16 -9.40
C THR A 79 -0.14 2.81 -7.91
N ILE A 80 0.10 3.83 -7.08
CA ILE A 80 0.11 3.70 -5.63
C ILE A 80 -0.95 4.63 -5.06
N ASP A 81 -1.98 4.03 -4.48
CA ASP A 81 -3.22 4.71 -4.08
C ASP A 81 -3.60 4.35 -2.64
N THR A 82 -4.69 4.91 -2.13
CA THR A 82 -5.25 4.57 -0.82
C THR A 82 -6.51 3.71 -0.93
N TRP A 83 -6.76 3.14 -2.12
CA TRP A 83 -7.96 2.37 -2.44
C TRP A 83 -7.66 1.33 -3.53
N ALA A 84 -8.44 0.24 -3.55
CA ALA A 84 -8.54 -0.70 -4.67
C ALA A 84 -9.40 -0.12 -5.80
N ILE A 85 -9.14 -0.54 -7.05
CA ILE A 85 -9.90 -0.02 -8.20
C ILE A 85 -11.31 -0.63 -8.26
N GLN A 86 -11.45 -1.95 -8.20
CA GLN A 86 -12.75 -2.61 -8.41
C GLN A 86 -13.48 -2.96 -7.11
N GLY A 87 -12.77 -3.13 -5.99
CA GLY A 87 -13.34 -3.48 -4.69
C GLY A 87 -13.81 -4.93 -4.58
N GLY A 88 -13.32 -5.80 -5.45
CA GLY A 88 -13.48 -7.24 -5.32
C GLY A 88 -14.92 -7.75 -5.18
N VAL A 89 -15.19 -8.48 -4.08
CA VAL A 89 -16.44 -9.18 -3.81
C VAL A 89 -17.46 -8.28 -3.09
N GLY A 90 -17.01 -7.54 -2.09
CA GLY A 90 -17.89 -6.79 -1.18
C GLY A 90 -17.59 -5.29 -1.11
N GLY A 91 -16.45 -4.85 -1.61
CA GLY A 91 -15.97 -3.48 -1.59
C GLY A 91 -16.65 -2.53 -2.56
N GLY A 92 -16.38 -1.23 -2.36
CA GLY A 92 -16.80 -0.16 -3.26
C GLY A 92 -15.97 -0.08 -4.55
N SER A 93 -16.32 0.79 -5.49
CA SER A 93 -15.41 1.11 -6.62
C SER A 93 -15.30 2.62 -6.79
N PRO A 94 -14.21 3.26 -6.31
CA PRO A 94 -13.05 2.66 -5.63
C PRO A 94 -13.34 2.17 -4.20
N ASP A 95 -12.55 1.22 -3.71
CA ASP A 95 -12.67 0.64 -2.36
C ASP A 95 -11.56 1.14 -1.43
N PRO A 96 -11.84 2.02 -0.46
CA PRO A 96 -10.82 2.53 0.45
C PRO A 96 -10.18 1.40 1.28
N LEU A 97 -8.85 1.42 1.39
CA LEU A 97 -8.13 0.47 2.24
C LEU A 97 -8.57 0.59 3.70
N ASP A 98 -8.88 -0.53 4.34
CA ASP A 98 -9.27 -0.55 5.74
C ASP A 98 -8.08 -0.23 6.68
N PRO A 99 -8.24 0.66 7.68
CA PRO A 99 -7.20 0.97 8.66
C PRO A 99 -6.66 -0.23 9.45
N ASP A 100 -7.50 -1.22 9.76
CA ASP A 100 -7.11 -2.44 10.46
C ASP A 100 -6.28 -3.36 9.55
N THR A 101 -6.63 -3.44 8.25
CA THR A 101 -5.79 -4.12 7.25
C THR A 101 -4.43 -3.44 7.13
N ALA A 102 -4.41 -2.11 7.09
CA ALA A 102 -3.18 -1.34 7.06
C ALA A 102 -2.31 -1.61 8.31
N PHE A 103 -2.90 -1.64 9.50
CA PHE A 103 -2.17 -2.00 10.72
C PHE A 103 -1.52 -3.38 10.60
N LEU A 104 -2.28 -4.41 10.21
CA LEU A 104 -1.77 -5.77 10.07
C LEU A 104 -0.64 -5.85 9.07
N TYR A 105 -0.80 -5.24 7.89
CA TYR A 105 0.21 -5.26 6.85
C TYR A 105 1.49 -4.52 7.28
N TYR A 106 1.36 -3.39 7.97
CA TYR A 106 2.50 -2.66 8.52
C TYR A 106 3.29 -3.54 9.51
N LYS A 107 2.61 -4.23 10.42
CA LYS A 107 3.24 -5.17 11.36
C LYS A 107 3.89 -6.34 10.63
N PHE A 108 3.25 -6.92 9.62
CA PHE A 108 3.85 -7.97 8.78
C PHE A 108 5.15 -7.49 8.14
N ARG A 109 5.17 -6.28 7.57
CA ARG A 109 6.34 -5.74 6.87
C ARG A 109 7.48 -5.32 7.78
N THR A 110 7.19 -4.97 9.04
CA THR A 110 8.19 -4.42 9.98
C THR A 110 8.63 -5.41 11.05
N ASN A 111 7.71 -6.23 11.57
CA ASN A 111 7.97 -7.24 12.59
C ASN A 111 6.83 -8.29 12.63
N PRO A 112 6.80 -9.28 11.72
CA PRO A 112 5.72 -10.26 11.65
C PRO A 112 5.64 -11.14 12.91
N LEU A 113 6.75 -11.32 13.63
CA LEU A 113 6.76 -12.04 14.91
C LEU A 113 5.91 -11.35 15.98
N SER A 114 5.70 -10.03 15.89
CA SER A 114 4.79 -9.31 16.80
C SER A 114 3.31 -9.68 16.60
N LEU A 115 2.96 -10.22 15.43
CA LEU A 115 1.65 -10.84 15.15
C LEU A 115 1.62 -12.32 15.56
N GLY A 116 2.74 -12.86 16.06
CA GLY A 116 2.92 -14.30 16.24
C GLY A 116 2.92 -15.07 14.92
N MET A 117 3.33 -14.44 13.82
CA MET A 117 3.34 -15.01 12.48
C MET A 117 4.72 -15.57 12.11
N ASP A 118 4.78 -16.85 11.75
CA ASP A 118 5.92 -17.45 11.05
C ASP A 118 5.68 -17.40 9.54
N VAL A 119 6.34 -16.46 8.85
CA VAL A 119 6.21 -16.24 7.40
C VAL A 119 6.67 -17.41 6.54
N THR A 120 7.33 -18.42 7.13
CA THR A 120 7.73 -19.65 6.44
C THR A 120 6.66 -20.74 6.51
N LYS A 121 5.63 -20.57 7.35
CA LYS A 121 4.54 -21.53 7.52
C LYS A 121 3.35 -21.11 6.67
N SER A 122 3.01 -21.96 5.71
CA SER A 122 1.80 -21.82 4.90
C SER A 122 0.54 -21.61 5.76
N PHE A 123 0.42 -22.30 6.89
CA PHE A 123 -0.69 -22.12 7.82
C PHE A 123 -0.86 -20.67 8.31
N ASP A 124 0.22 -20.06 8.78
CA ASP A 124 0.19 -18.70 9.34
C ASP A 124 -0.07 -17.66 8.26
N VAL A 125 0.51 -17.86 7.07
CA VAL A 125 0.40 -16.95 5.92
C VAL A 125 -0.98 -17.02 5.28
N THR A 126 -1.54 -18.21 5.10
CA THR A 126 -2.90 -18.39 4.57
C THR A 126 -3.93 -17.84 5.56
N ALA A 127 -3.76 -18.09 6.87
CA ALA A 127 -4.64 -17.49 7.88
C ALA A 127 -4.56 -15.96 7.90
N PHE A 128 -3.39 -15.38 7.62
CA PHE A 128 -3.21 -13.94 7.51
C PHE A 128 -3.93 -13.36 6.28
N GLN A 129 -3.86 -14.03 5.14
CA GLN A 129 -4.61 -13.64 3.94
C GLN A 129 -6.14 -13.67 4.17
N TYR A 130 -6.65 -14.67 4.89
CA TYR A 130 -8.07 -14.71 5.27
C TYR A 130 -8.46 -13.57 6.22
N ALA A 131 -7.56 -13.15 7.12
CA ALA A 131 -7.82 -12.00 7.97
C ALA A 131 -7.90 -10.70 7.15
N ILE A 132 -7.01 -10.50 6.17
CA ILE A 132 -7.07 -9.37 5.23
C ILE A 132 -8.40 -9.38 4.48
N TRP A 133 -8.76 -10.49 3.83
CA TRP A 133 -10.02 -10.59 3.08
C TRP A 133 -11.26 -10.40 3.96
N TYR A 134 -11.18 -10.75 5.25
CA TYR A 134 -12.28 -10.49 6.16
C TYR A 134 -12.44 -8.98 6.46
N LEU A 135 -11.33 -8.27 6.67
CA LEU A 135 -11.34 -6.84 6.97
C LEU A 135 -11.72 -5.98 5.76
N GLU A 136 -11.38 -6.41 4.55
CA GLU A 136 -11.74 -5.74 3.29
C GLU A 136 -13.11 -6.18 2.75
N ASP A 137 -13.98 -6.81 3.56
CA ASP A 137 -15.31 -7.29 3.16
C ASP A 137 -15.32 -8.25 1.93
N GLU A 138 -14.19 -8.92 1.66
CA GLU A 138 -14.03 -9.89 0.57
C GLU A 138 -14.55 -11.30 0.90
N LEU A 139 -15.02 -11.46 2.12
CA LEU A 139 -15.67 -12.63 2.65
C LEU A 139 -17.08 -12.25 3.12
N THR A 140 -17.97 -13.22 3.29
CA THR A 140 -19.26 -12.93 3.92
C THR A 140 -19.05 -12.40 5.35
N PRO A 141 -19.89 -11.48 5.87
CA PRO A 141 -19.63 -10.73 7.11
C PRO A 141 -19.53 -11.53 8.41
N ASP A 142 -19.67 -12.86 8.36
CA ASP A 142 -19.56 -13.75 9.51
C ASP A 142 -18.27 -14.57 9.40
N ALA A 143 -17.24 -14.18 10.16
CA ALA A 143 -15.94 -14.87 10.20
C ALA A 143 -16.06 -16.36 10.57
N GLU A 144 -17.08 -16.73 11.37
CA GLU A 144 -17.32 -18.11 11.79
C GLU A 144 -17.85 -19.01 10.68
N THR A 145 -18.31 -18.43 9.57
CA THR A 145 -18.77 -19.21 8.41
C THR A 145 -17.94 -18.92 7.17
N SER A 146 -17.33 -17.75 7.07
CA SER A 146 -16.60 -17.28 5.89
C SER A 146 -15.13 -17.69 5.85
N ILE A 147 -14.51 -17.90 7.01
CA ILE A 147 -13.13 -18.40 7.12
C ILE A 147 -13.15 -19.93 7.33
N PRO A 148 -12.38 -20.71 6.54
CA PRO A 148 -12.30 -22.15 6.72
C PRO A 148 -11.89 -22.54 8.14
N LEU A 149 -12.57 -23.56 8.69
CA LEU A 149 -12.40 -23.99 10.08
C LEU A 149 -10.93 -24.21 10.47
N PHE A 150 -10.11 -24.71 9.54
CA PHE A 150 -8.70 -24.96 9.75
C PHE A 150 -7.92 -23.68 10.10
N TYR A 151 -8.16 -22.56 9.39
CA TYR A 151 -7.42 -21.31 9.59
C TYR A 151 -8.07 -20.36 10.60
N ARG A 152 -9.34 -20.58 10.94
CA ARG A 152 -10.18 -19.63 11.68
C ARG A 152 -9.57 -19.12 12.98
N ALA A 153 -9.09 -20.02 13.84
CA ALA A 153 -8.52 -19.64 15.13
C ALA A 153 -7.31 -18.70 14.96
N LYS A 154 -6.48 -18.96 13.94
CA LYS A 154 -5.31 -18.14 13.65
C LYS A 154 -5.69 -16.82 12.99
N ALA A 155 -6.59 -16.83 12.01
CA ALA A 155 -7.10 -15.61 11.39
C ALA A 155 -7.75 -14.68 12.42
N LYS A 156 -8.59 -15.22 13.31
CA LYS A 156 -9.20 -14.47 14.42
C LYS A 156 -8.17 -13.85 15.35
N SER A 157 -7.04 -14.53 15.62
CA SER A 157 -5.98 -13.93 16.43
C SER A 157 -5.35 -12.68 15.80
N TYR A 158 -5.31 -12.61 14.46
CA TYR A 158 -4.88 -11.39 13.76
C TYR A 158 -5.97 -10.31 13.80
N LEU A 159 -7.24 -10.67 13.58
CA LEU A 159 -8.37 -9.74 13.69
C LEU A 159 -8.45 -9.10 15.09
N ASP A 160 -8.30 -9.91 16.14
CA ASP A 160 -8.30 -9.44 17.53
C ASP A 160 -7.16 -8.43 17.79
N LEU A 161 -5.99 -8.61 17.16
CA LEU A 161 -4.89 -7.64 17.25
C LEU A 161 -5.17 -6.34 16.51
N ALA A 162 -5.82 -6.41 15.35
CA ALA A 162 -6.16 -5.24 14.55
C ALA A 162 -7.22 -4.38 15.27
N TYR A 163 -8.33 -5.00 15.69
CA TYR A 163 -9.37 -4.33 16.46
C TYR A 163 -8.89 -3.76 17.80
N ALA A 164 -7.87 -4.39 18.43
CA ALA A 164 -7.27 -3.88 19.65
C ALA A 164 -6.40 -2.63 19.42
N ASP A 165 -5.80 -2.47 18.23
CA ASP A 165 -5.07 -1.25 17.86
C ASP A 165 -6.04 -0.08 17.64
N ASN A 166 -7.24 -0.38 17.09
CA ASN A 166 -8.31 0.60 16.85
C ASN A 166 -7.79 1.79 16.01
N SER A 167 -6.97 1.50 15.00
CA SER A 167 -6.44 2.51 14.10
C SER A 167 -7.58 3.15 13.32
N GLN A 168 -7.46 4.46 13.05
CA GLN A 168 -8.38 5.21 12.20
C GLN A 168 -7.66 5.75 10.95
N ASP A 169 -6.40 5.38 10.77
CA ASP A 169 -5.55 5.83 9.67
C ASP A 169 -4.75 4.66 9.09
N ILE A 170 -4.55 4.70 7.78
CA ILE A 170 -3.76 3.72 7.02
C ILE A 170 -2.25 4.00 7.09
N GLY A 171 -1.86 5.15 7.65
CA GLY A 171 -0.47 5.53 7.90
C GLY A 171 0.36 5.53 6.62
N VAL A 172 1.41 4.70 6.57
CA VAL A 172 2.32 4.55 5.41
C VAL A 172 1.94 3.42 4.46
N VAL A 173 0.86 2.68 4.77
CA VAL A 173 0.39 1.58 3.92
C VAL A 173 -0.41 2.14 2.75
N ARG A 174 -0.19 1.58 1.57
CA ARG A 174 -0.88 1.96 0.33
C ARG A 174 -1.30 0.72 -0.44
N VAL A 175 -2.17 0.94 -1.41
CA VAL A 175 -2.61 -0.06 -2.38
C VAL A 175 -1.79 0.12 -3.66
N LEU A 176 -1.22 -0.98 -4.13
CA LEU A 176 -0.49 -1.12 -5.38
C LEU A 176 -1.46 -1.68 -6.42
N ASN A 177 -2.09 -0.77 -7.17
CA ASN A 177 -3.06 -1.13 -8.20
C ASN A 177 -2.32 -1.53 -9.47
N LEU A 178 -2.51 -2.79 -9.89
CA LEU A 178 -1.78 -3.37 -11.01
C LEU A 178 -2.59 -3.29 -12.28
N THR A 179 -1.94 -2.97 -13.39
CA THR A 179 -2.54 -3.00 -14.72
C THR A 179 -1.60 -3.64 -15.72
N TYR A 180 -2.14 -4.29 -16.75
CA TYR A 180 -1.34 -4.81 -17.85
C TYR A 180 -2.05 -4.58 -19.18
N LYS A 181 -1.29 -4.63 -20.27
CA LYS A 181 -1.85 -4.57 -21.62
C LYS A 181 -2.09 -5.98 -22.15
N ASP A 182 -3.30 -6.23 -22.64
CA ASP A 182 -3.62 -7.48 -23.33
C ASP A 182 -3.01 -7.52 -24.75
N ALA A 183 -3.26 -8.60 -25.50
CA ALA A 183 -2.73 -8.76 -26.86
C ALA A 183 -3.26 -7.70 -27.86
N THR A 184 -4.37 -7.02 -27.53
CA THR A 184 -4.95 -5.94 -28.34
C THR A 184 -4.43 -4.56 -27.95
N GLY A 185 -3.62 -4.48 -26.88
CA GLY A 185 -3.11 -3.23 -26.32
C GLY A 185 -4.08 -2.54 -25.35
N LYS A 186 -5.22 -3.18 -25.02
CA LYS A 186 -6.17 -2.67 -24.04
C LYS A 186 -5.57 -2.81 -22.64
N ILE A 187 -5.68 -1.75 -21.84
CA ILE A 187 -5.30 -1.78 -20.41
C ILE A 187 -6.37 -2.55 -19.65
N ILE A 188 -5.93 -3.54 -18.88
CA ILE A 188 -6.75 -4.39 -18.03
C ILE A 188 -6.26 -4.21 -16.60
N ASP A 189 -7.20 -3.92 -15.70
CA ASP A 189 -6.95 -3.90 -14.27
C ASP A 189 -6.73 -5.34 -13.77
N ALA A 190 -5.80 -5.49 -12.84
CA ALA A 190 -5.48 -6.73 -12.19
C ALA A 190 -5.51 -6.52 -10.67
N GLN A 191 -5.41 -7.63 -9.96
CA GLN A 191 -5.44 -7.71 -8.50
C GLN A 191 -4.64 -6.60 -7.81
N SER A 192 -5.32 -5.86 -6.93
CA SER A 192 -4.71 -4.85 -6.07
C SER A 192 -3.88 -5.52 -4.96
N MET A 193 -2.69 -5.00 -4.71
CA MET A 193 -1.74 -5.55 -3.74
C MET A 193 -1.41 -4.54 -2.65
N LEU A 194 -0.99 -4.98 -1.47
CA LEU A 194 -0.55 -4.06 -0.42
C LEU A 194 0.90 -3.57 -0.63
N THR A 195 1.22 -2.36 -0.21
CA THR A 195 2.58 -1.85 -0.22
C THR A 195 2.84 -0.84 0.90
N LEU A 196 4.11 -0.56 1.16
CA LEU A 196 4.52 0.54 2.03
C LEU A 196 5.15 1.62 1.18
N VAL A 197 4.71 2.86 1.37
CA VAL A 197 5.40 4.02 0.83
C VAL A 197 6.26 4.61 1.94
N PRO A 198 7.59 4.68 1.76
CA PRO A 198 8.43 5.40 2.69
C PRO A 198 7.91 6.83 2.84
N GLU A 199 7.81 7.33 4.08
CA GLU A 199 7.45 8.73 4.29
C GLU A 199 8.31 9.61 3.40
N PRO A 200 7.74 10.61 2.71
CA PRO A 200 8.51 11.39 1.77
C PRO A 200 9.68 12.04 2.51
N SER A 201 10.92 11.72 2.11
CA SER A 201 12.15 12.37 2.61
C SER A 201 12.13 13.89 2.43
N ILE A 202 11.18 14.38 1.64
CA ILE A 202 10.74 15.76 1.50
C ILE A 202 10.38 16.39 2.86
N LEU A 203 9.83 15.66 3.83
CA LEU A 203 9.54 16.20 5.18
C LEU A 203 10.83 16.48 5.95
N ILE A 204 11.83 15.60 5.84
CA ILE A 204 13.17 15.81 6.38
C ILE A 204 13.84 16.98 5.67
N LEU A 205 13.76 17.02 4.33
CA LEU A 205 14.32 18.10 3.52
C LEU A 205 13.65 19.45 3.79
N LEU A 206 12.33 19.45 4.02
CA LEU A 206 11.55 20.62 4.41
C LEU A 206 11.99 21.09 5.79
N GLY A 207 12.10 20.19 6.77
CA GLY A 207 12.61 20.49 8.10
C GLY A 207 14.02 21.08 8.07
N LEU A 208 14.95 20.45 7.34
CA LEU A 208 16.31 20.92 7.15
C LEU A 208 16.37 22.25 6.37
N GLY A 209 15.53 22.40 5.35
CA GLY A 209 15.43 23.62 4.55
C GLY A 209 14.95 24.82 5.38
N MET A 210 13.90 24.62 6.19
CA MET A 210 13.41 25.64 7.12
C MET A 210 14.45 25.99 8.19
N PHE A 211 15.17 24.98 8.71
CA PHE A 211 16.25 25.19 9.67
C PHE A 211 17.42 25.99 9.07
N GLY A 212 17.83 25.65 7.84
CA GLY A 212 18.88 26.34 7.09
C GLY A 212 18.55 27.82 6.82
N VAL A 213 17.32 28.11 6.36
CA VAL A 213 16.83 29.49 6.17
C VAL A 213 16.77 30.25 7.51
N GLY A 214 16.36 29.58 8.59
CA GLY A 214 16.35 30.14 9.94
C GLY A 214 17.74 30.59 10.42
N ILE A 215 18.79 29.80 10.15
CA ILE A 215 20.17 30.16 10.49
C ILE A 215 20.71 31.28 9.59
N ALA A 216 20.50 31.18 8.28
CA ALA A 216 20.97 32.17 7.31
C ALA A 216 20.36 33.57 7.58
N SER A 217 19.06 33.62 7.85
CA SER A 217 18.35 34.88 8.16
C SER A 217 18.82 35.54 9.46
N ARG A 218 19.31 34.77 10.44
CA ARG A 218 19.91 35.31 11.68
C ARG A 218 21.30 35.90 11.44
N LYS A 219 22.10 35.30 10.56
CA LYS A 219 23.44 35.83 10.21
C LYS A 219 23.35 37.13 9.42
N MET A 220 22.34 37.32 8.59
CA MET A 220 22.15 38.54 7.78
C MET A 220 21.64 39.75 8.58
N LYS A 221 21.21 39.57 9.83
CA LYS A 221 20.76 40.66 10.72
C LYS A 221 21.86 41.18 11.67
N LYS A 222 23.05 40.58 11.63
CA LYS A 222 24.27 41.11 12.24
C LYS A 222 25.10 41.78 11.16
#